data_AF-A0A7S0G7P9-F1
#
_entry.id   AF-A0A7S0G7P9-F1
#
_cell.length_a   1.000
_cell.length_b   1.000
_cell.length_c   1.000
_cell.angle_alpha   90.00
_cell.angle_beta   90.00
_cell.angle_gamma   90.00
#
_symmetry.space_group_name_H-M   'P 1'
#
loop_
_entity.id
_entity.type
_entity.pdbx_description
1 polymer ?
#
loop_
_entity_poly.entity_id
_entity_poly.type
_entity_poly.pdbx_seq_one_letter_code
_entity_poly.pdbx_strand_id
1 'polypeptide(L)'
;GWATTPQHIYVASEDPTAIEKFKSHMPRNWHAYVSGPTYRTGMTHPTSSAGESKGMDGLESMGALLVALEANRYVLTTQSNWSRLINELRMSIVDPRCGDCTEMFDVRPGEY
;
A
#
# COMPACT_ATOMS: atom_id res chain seq x y z
N GLY A 1 -20.47 -19.55 19.02
CA GLY A 1 -20.28 -18.70 17.83
C GLY A 1 -18.88 -18.15 17.90
N TRP A 2 -18.04 -18.43 16.89
CA TRP A 2 -16.66 -17.95 16.88
C TRP A 2 -16.69 -16.45 16.59
N ALA A 3 -16.29 -15.63 17.57
CA ALA A 3 -16.03 -14.23 17.31
C ALA A 3 -14.85 -14.16 16.34
N THR A 4 -15.08 -13.67 15.13
CA THR A 4 -14.03 -13.48 14.13
C THR A 4 -13.07 -12.41 14.64
N THR A 5 -11.82 -12.78 14.90
CA THR A 5 -10.77 -11.84 15.31
C THR A 5 -10.72 -10.67 14.32
N PRO A 6 -10.69 -9.41 14.79
CA PRO A 6 -10.53 -8.26 13.92
C PRO A 6 -9.28 -8.39 13.06
N GLN A 7 -9.40 -8.05 11.77
CA GLN A 7 -8.27 -8.03 10.84
C GLN A 7 -7.89 -6.57 10.57
N HIS A 8 -6.61 -6.26 10.70
CA HIS A 8 -6.10 -4.90 10.47
C HIS A 8 -5.42 -4.88 9.11
N ILE A 9 -5.93 -4.05 8.20
CA ILE A 9 -5.45 -3.96 6.83
C ILE A 9 -4.89 -2.57 6.62
N TYR A 10 -3.67 -2.51 6.10
CA TYR A 10 -3.06 -1.26 5.67
C TYR A 10 -3.17 -1.13 4.15
N VAL A 11 -3.58 0.04 3.67
CA VAL A 11 -3.77 0.35 2.26
C VAL A 11 -2.97 1.61 1.92
N ALA A 12 -1.97 1.47 1.06
CA ALA A 12 -1.26 2.59 0.46
C ALA A 12 -1.76 2.78 -0.98
N SER A 13 -2.49 3.86 -1.24
CA SER A 13 -3.00 4.17 -2.58
C SER A 13 -3.14 5.67 -2.75
N GLU A 14 -2.82 6.15 -3.94
CA GLU A 14 -3.00 7.55 -4.32
C GLU A 14 -4.39 7.85 -4.91
N ASP A 15 -5.16 6.81 -5.24
CA ASP A 15 -6.50 6.92 -5.82
C ASP A 15 -7.57 6.90 -4.72
N PRO A 16 -8.21 8.05 -4.42
CA PRO A 16 -9.27 8.11 -3.41
C PRO A 16 -10.49 7.24 -3.78
N THR A 17 -10.76 7.04 -5.07
CA THR A 17 -11.86 6.19 -5.55
C THR A 17 -11.60 4.72 -5.24
N ALA A 18 -10.35 4.25 -5.43
CA ALA A 18 -9.96 2.90 -5.09
C ALA A 18 -10.07 2.66 -3.58
N ILE A 19 -9.63 3.63 -2.76
CA ILE A 19 -9.75 3.57 -1.29
C ILE A 19 -11.21 3.46 -0.85
N GLU A 20 -12.10 4.28 -1.42
CA GLU A 20 -13.53 4.25 -1.11
C GLU A 20 -14.18 2.92 -1.53
N LYS A 21 -13.86 2.42 -2.72
CA LYS A 21 -14.34 1.11 -3.19
C LYS A 21 -13.85 -0.03 -2.31
N PHE A 22 -12.59 -0.02 -1.88
CA PHE A 22 -12.07 -1.01 -0.95
C PHE A 22 -12.84 -0.98 0.37
N LYS A 23 -12.99 0.19 0.98
CA LYS A 23 -13.70 0.36 2.26
C LYS A 23 -15.18 -0.04 2.20
N SER A 24 -15.85 0.18 1.07
CA SER A 24 -17.26 -0.20 0.89
C SER A 24 -17.49 -1.70 0.67
N HIS A 25 -16.46 -2.44 0.24
CA HIS A 25 -16.55 -3.89 -0.02
C HIS A 25 -15.83 -4.75 1.03
N MET A 26 -15.09 -4.14 1.97
CA MET A 26 -14.36 -4.88 2.98
C MET A 26 -15.31 -5.63 3.94
N PRO A 27 -14.94 -6.83 4.42
CA PRO A 27 -15.68 -7.54 5.45
C PRO A 27 -15.86 -6.70 6.73
N ARG A 28 -16.97 -6.92 7.46
CA ARG A 28 -17.32 -6.12 8.65
C ARG A 28 -16.30 -6.22 9.79
N ASN A 29 -15.51 -7.29 9.85
CA ASN A 29 -14.48 -7.49 10.87
C ASN A 29 -13.11 -6.94 10.45
N TRP A 30 -13.01 -6.22 9.34
CA TRP A 30 -11.77 -5.59 8.88
C TRP A 30 -11.72 -4.12 9.30
N HIS A 31 -10.53 -3.68 9.70
CA HIS A 31 -10.20 -2.29 10.00
C HIS A 31 -9.12 -1.80 9.03
N ALA A 32 -9.50 -0.89 8.13
CA ALA A 32 -8.60 -0.35 7.12
C ALA A 32 -7.93 0.95 7.59
N TYR A 33 -6.60 0.98 7.53
CA TYR A 33 -5.77 2.16 7.73
C TYR A 33 -5.19 2.59 6.39
N VAL A 34 -5.22 3.89 6.09
CA VAL A 34 -4.85 4.41 4.79
C VAL A 34 -3.87 5.56 4.96
N SER A 35 -2.81 5.58 4.17
CA SER A 35 -1.91 6.72 4.06
C SER A 35 -1.24 6.75 2.68
N GLY A 36 -0.45 7.80 2.45
CA GLY A 36 0.13 8.15 1.15
C GLY A 36 -0.56 9.38 0.56
N PRO A 37 0.09 10.02 -0.43
CA PRO A 37 -0.46 11.22 -1.05
C PRO A 37 -1.73 10.87 -1.81
N THR A 38 -2.82 11.59 -1.56
CA THR A 38 -4.05 11.45 -2.34
C THR A 38 -4.09 12.50 -3.43
N TYR A 39 -3.96 12.09 -4.70
CA TYR A 39 -4.08 13.03 -5.81
C TYR A 39 -5.54 13.13 -6.23
N ARG A 40 -6.06 14.36 -6.30
CA ARG A 40 -7.28 14.61 -7.06
C ARG A 40 -6.93 14.49 -8.54
N THR A 41 -7.72 13.71 -9.27
CA THR A 41 -7.56 13.50 -10.73
C THR A 41 -7.30 14.84 -11.43
N GLY A 42 -6.11 14.98 -12.05
CA GLY A 42 -5.74 16.20 -12.78
C GLY A 42 -4.32 16.73 -12.57
N MET A 43 -3.53 16.22 -11.62
CA MET A 43 -2.11 16.59 -11.50
C MET A 43 -1.28 15.90 -12.59
N THR A 44 -0.78 16.70 -13.52
CA THR A 44 -0.23 16.23 -14.79
C THR A 44 1.26 15.88 -14.77
N HIS A 45 2.03 16.17 -13.71
CA HIS A 45 3.41 15.71 -13.59
C HIS A 45 3.90 15.54 -12.13
N PRO A 46 4.68 14.48 -11.80
CA PRO A 46 5.25 14.28 -10.46
C PRO A 46 6.13 15.45 -9.98
N THR A 47 6.78 16.16 -10.90
CA THR A 47 7.65 17.31 -10.60
C THR A 47 6.86 18.57 -10.25
N SER A 48 5.70 18.80 -10.87
CA SER A 48 4.82 19.91 -10.50
C SER A 48 4.16 19.64 -9.15
N SER A 49 3.76 18.39 -8.89
CA SER A 49 3.22 17.96 -7.59
C SER A 49 4.19 18.24 -6.44
N ALA A 50 5.47 17.87 -6.60
CA ALA A 50 6.48 18.10 -5.55
C ALA A 50 6.69 19.59 -5.23
N GLY A 51 6.60 20.46 -6.23
CA GLY A 51 6.67 21.92 -6.04
C GLY A 51 5.41 22.47 -5.34
N GLU A 52 4.24 22.02 -5.75
CA GLU A 52 2.94 22.46 -5.20
C GLU A 52 2.73 21.99 -3.76
N SER A 53 3.08 20.74 -3.45
CA SER A 53 3.00 20.18 -2.10
C SER A 53 4.17 20.56 -1.21
N LYS A 54 5.16 21.30 -1.73
CA LYS A 54 6.41 21.64 -1.02
C LYS A 54 7.13 20.39 -0.48
N GLY A 55 7.05 19.29 -1.23
CA GLY A 55 7.64 17.99 -0.87
C GLY A 55 6.82 17.13 0.10
N MET A 56 5.64 17.57 0.54
CA MET A 56 4.80 16.80 1.45
C MET A 56 4.36 15.46 0.86
N ASP A 57 4.07 15.40 -0.44
CA ASP A 57 3.66 14.14 -1.08
C ASP A 57 4.75 13.08 -0.99
N GLY A 58 6.02 13.51 -1.14
CA GLY A 58 7.18 12.64 -1.00
C GLY A 58 7.36 12.15 0.44
N LEU A 59 7.13 13.02 1.42
CA LEU A 59 7.18 12.67 2.83
C LEU A 59 6.08 11.67 3.20
N GLU A 60 4.85 11.89 2.72
CA GLU A 60 3.73 10.97 2.93
C GLU A 60 3.96 9.62 2.26
N SER A 61 4.53 9.61 1.05
CA SER A 61 4.92 8.39 0.36
C SER A 61 5.99 7.62 1.13
N MET A 62 6.98 8.32 1.69
CA MET A 62 8.02 7.71 2.53
C MET A 62 7.44 7.13 3.81
N GLY A 63 6.55 7.86 4.49
CA GLY A 63 5.83 7.35 5.66
C GLY A 63 4.99 6.12 5.31
N ALA A 64 4.32 6.15 4.16
CA ALA A 64 3.52 5.02 3.69
C ALA A 64 4.37 3.78 3.37
N LEU A 65 5.58 3.97 2.83
CA LEU A 65 6.56 2.93 2.60
C LEU A 65 7.02 2.28 3.90
N LEU A 66 7.40 3.08 4.90
CA LEU A 66 7.86 2.58 6.19
C LEU A 66 6.80 1.73 6.88
N VAL A 67 5.53 2.18 6.88
CA VAL A 67 4.42 1.39 7.44
C VAL A 67 4.19 0.11 6.63
N ALA A 68 4.31 0.15 5.30
CA ALA A 68 4.15 -1.03 4.47
C ALA A 68 5.16 -2.14 4.79
N LEU A 69 6.42 -1.78 5.09
CA LEU A 69 7.50 -2.74 5.37
C LEU A 69 7.36 -3.48 6.70
N GLU A 70 6.49 -3.00 7.60
CA GLU A 70 6.17 -3.68 8.86
C GLU A 70 5.15 -4.83 8.69
N ALA A 71 4.60 -5.00 7.48
CA ALA A 71 3.66 -6.08 7.21
C ALA A 71 4.36 -7.44 7.06
N ASN A 72 3.65 -8.50 7.44
CA ASN A 72 4.08 -9.89 7.18
C ASN A 72 3.41 -10.49 5.93
N ARG A 73 2.31 -9.90 5.47
CA ARG A 73 1.58 -10.36 4.28
C ARG A 73 1.30 -9.18 3.36
N TYR A 74 1.63 -9.35 2.10
CA TYR A 74 1.58 -8.30 1.09
C TYR A 74 0.63 -8.70 -0.03
N VAL A 75 -0.20 -7.76 -0.46
CA VAL A 75 -0.97 -7.87 -1.71
C VAL A 75 -0.52 -6.70 -2.58
N LEU A 76 0.21 -7.00 -3.65
CA LEU A 76 0.90 -6.01 -4.48
C LEU A 76 0.56 -6.23 -5.95
N THR A 77 0.72 -5.22 -6.79
CA THR A 77 0.70 -5.36 -8.25
C THR A 77 2.10 -5.07 -8.75
N THR A 78 2.86 -6.08 -9.16
CA THR A 78 4.26 -5.89 -9.59
C THR A 78 4.42 -5.09 -10.90
N GLN A 79 3.32 -4.75 -11.58
CA GLN A 79 3.34 -3.76 -12.66
C GLN A 79 3.55 -2.33 -12.15
N SER A 80 3.23 -2.04 -10.88
CA SER A 80 3.50 -0.75 -10.25
C SER A 80 4.96 -0.65 -9.83
N ASN A 81 5.65 0.41 -10.24
CA ASN A 81 7.02 0.72 -9.79
C ASN A 81 7.10 0.78 -8.26
N TRP A 82 6.06 1.34 -7.61
CA TRP A 82 5.99 1.46 -6.17
C TRP A 82 5.89 0.09 -5.48
N SER A 83 5.02 -0.78 -6.00
CA SER A 83 4.90 -2.16 -5.51
C SER A 83 6.17 -2.98 -5.72
N ARG A 84 6.88 -2.78 -6.84
CA ARG A 84 8.19 -3.43 -7.07
C ARG A 84 9.23 -2.97 -6.05
N LEU A 85 9.32 -1.66 -5.78
CA LEU A 85 10.21 -1.13 -4.75
C LEU A 85 9.92 -1.74 -3.38
N ILE A 86 8.65 -1.80 -2.97
CA ILE A 86 8.26 -2.45 -1.71
C ILE A 86 8.69 -3.91 -1.70
N ASN A 87 8.44 -4.65 -2.78
CA ASN A 87 8.80 -6.06 -2.86
C ASN A 87 10.32 -6.30 -2.82
N GLU A 88 11.10 -5.45 -3.50
CA GLU A 88 12.56 -5.50 -3.47
C GLU A 88 13.10 -5.23 -2.06
N LEU A 89 12.57 -4.23 -1.35
CA LEU A 89 12.95 -3.91 0.03
C LEU A 89 12.55 -5.02 1.01
N ARG A 90 11.35 -5.59 0.84
CA ARG A 90 10.89 -6.77 1.60
C ARG A 90 11.88 -7.92 1.46
N MET A 91 12.20 -8.31 0.23
CA MET A 91 13.09 -9.45 -0.06
C MET A 91 14.55 -9.21 0.33
N SER A 92 15.03 -7.97 0.26
CA SER A 92 16.45 -7.65 0.50
C SER A 92 16.76 -7.27 1.95
N ILE A 93 15.77 -6.81 2.71
CA ILE A 93 15.96 -6.29 4.07
C ILE A 93 15.12 -7.05 5.09
N VAL A 94 13.81 -7.18 4.86
CA VAL A 94 12.87 -7.74 5.85
C VAL A 94 13.06 -9.25 5.95
N ASP A 95 12.95 -9.96 4.82
CA ASP A 95 13.04 -11.42 4.78
C ASP A 95 14.37 -11.97 5.34
N PRO A 96 15.56 -11.43 4.98
CA PRO A 96 16.82 -11.92 5.54
C PRO A 96 16.95 -11.69 7.05
N ARG A 97 16.30 -10.64 7.58
CA ARG A 97 16.37 -10.30 9.00
C ARG A 97 15.51 -11.22 9.87
N CYS A 98 14.40 -11.74 9.33
CA CYS A 98 13.45 -12.58 10.06
C CYS A 98 13.42 -14.04 9.60
N GLY A 99 14.18 -14.42 8.57
CA GLY A 99 14.24 -15.78 8.03
C GLY A 99 13.05 -16.10 7.12
N ASP A 100 12.86 -15.30 6.07
CA ASP A 100 11.79 -15.45 5.06
C ASP A 100 10.37 -15.45 5.67
N CYS A 101 10.13 -14.56 6.65
CA CYS A 101 8.90 -14.53 7.42
C CYS A 101 7.71 -13.87 6.72
N THR A 102 7.87 -13.36 5.50
CA THR A 102 6.81 -12.64 4.79
C THR A 102 6.25 -13.42 3.60
N GLU A 103 4.98 -13.18 3.29
CA GLU A 103 4.28 -13.73 2.12
C GLU A 103 3.81 -12.60 1.20
N MET A 104 3.87 -12.80 -0.12
CA MET A 104 3.40 -11.82 -1.10
C MET A 104 2.49 -12.48 -2.15
N PHE A 105 1.35 -11.84 -2.41
CA PHE A 105 0.44 -12.17 -3.49
C PHE A 105 0.47 -11.07 -4.56
N ASP A 106 0.87 -11.43 -5.78
CA ASP A 106 0.94 -10.52 -6.93
C ASP A 106 -0.40 -10.54 -7.68
N VAL A 107 -1.12 -9.42 -7.65
CA VAL A 107 -2.39 -9.26 -8.36
C VAL A 107 -2.09 -8.74 -9.76
N ARG A 108 -2.43 -9.54 -10.79
CA ARG A 108 -2.28 -9.18 -12.19
C ARG A 108 -3.63 -9.05 -12.88
N PRO A 109 -3.80 -8.10 -13.82
CA PRO A 109 -5.02 -8.03 -14.62
C PRO A 109 -5.28 -9.35 -15.35
N GLY A 110 -6.47 -9.93 -15.16
CA GLY A 110 -6.91 -11.16 -15.86
C GLY A 110 -6.56 -12.48 -15.16
N GLU A 111 -5.92 -12.46 -13.99
CA GLU A 111 -5.69 -13.62 -13.14
C GLU A 111 -6.56 -13.49 -11.88
N TYR A 112 -7.73 -14.13 -11.86
CA TYR A 112 -8.63 -14.24 -10.70
C TYR A 112 -9.35 -15.59 -10.67
#